data_AF-A0A3N7C8V8-F1
#
_entry.id   AF-A0A3N7C8V8-F1
#
_cell.length_a   1.000
_cell.length_b   1.000
_cell.length_c   1.000
_cell.angle_alpha   90.00
_cell.angle_beta   90.00
_cell.angle_gamma   90.00
#
_symmetry.space_group_name_H-M   'P 1'
#
loop_
_entity.id
_entity.type
_entity.pdbx_description
1 polymer ?
#
loop_
_entity_poly.entity_id
_entity_poly.type
_entity_poly.pdbx_seq_one_letter_code
_entity_poly.pdbx_strand_id
1 'polypeptide(L)' 'MAFMRAVEFWYWMMKNSRGVRRKSPCRFMAEDAFLADPEATRIPGTCEVRTLPETPEEFGELHTSAFFKT' A
#
# COMPACT_ATOMS: atom_id res chain seq x y z
N MET A 1 -13.79 8.78 -18.07
CA MET A 1 -13.02 9.65 -17.15
C MET A 1 -12.13 8.72 -16.33
N ALA A 2 -10.81 8.87 -16.42
CA ALA A 2 -9.90 8.11 -15.55
C ALA A 2 -9.98 8.73 -14.15
N PHE A 3 -10.31 7.91 -13.15
CA PHE A 3 -10.24 8.34 -11.75
C PHE A 3 -8.78 8.28 -11.29
N MET A 4 -8.39 9.20 -10.42
CA MET A 4 -7.01 9.37 -9.97
C MET A 4 -7.00 9.31 -8.45
N ARG A 5 -6.46 8.23 -7.87
CA ARG A 5 -6.30 8.09 -6.42
C ARG A 5 -4.91 8.53 -5.99
N ALA A 6 -4.86 9.27 -4.88
CA ALA A 6 -3.61 9.59 -4.20
C ALA A 6 -3.22 8.42 -3.31
N VAL A 7 -2.03 7.86 -3.54
CA VAL A 7 -1.51 6.70 -2.82
C VAL A 7 -0.21 7.05 -2.14
N GLU A 8 -0.06 6.63 -0.88
CA GLU A 8 1.14 6.86 -0.10
C GLU A 8 2.18 5.76 -0.30
N PHE A 9 3.41 6.17 -0.60
CA PHE A 9 4.58 5.31 -0.69
C PHE A 9 5.55 5.66 0.44
N TRP A 10 6.02 4.65 1.16
CA TRP A 10 6.90 4.84 2.32
C TRP A 10 8.15 3.99 2.20
N TYR A 11 9.25 4.43 2.83
CA TYR A 11 10.27 3.47 3.21
C TYR A 11 9.80 2.73 4.48
N TRP A 12 10.12 1.44 4.54
CA TRP A 12 9.68 0.55 5.60
C TRP A 12 10.86 -0.04 6.35
N MET A 13 10.71 -0.25 7.65
CA MET A 13 11.60 -1.09 8.45
C MET A 13 11.00 -2.49 8.48
N MET A 14 11.70 -3.47 7.91
CA MET A 14 11.19 -4.83 7.71
C MET A 14 12.24 -5.87 8.08
N LYS A 15 11.82 -7.04 8.54
CA LYS A 15 12.68 -8.21 8.76
C LYS A 15 13.07 -8.85 7.44
N ASN A 16 14.35 -9.15 7.28
CA ASN A 16 14.81 -10.01 6.19
C ASN A 16 14.63 -11.50 6.55
N SER A 17 15.01 -12.40 5.63
CA SER A 17 14.98 -13.86 5.84
C SER A 17 15.82 -14.36 7.01
N ARG A 18 16.71 -13.53 7.56
CA ARG A 18 17.52 -13.81 8.76
C ARG A 18 16.95 -13.18 10.04
N GLY A 19 15.75 -12.60 9.98
CA GLY A 19 15.08 -11.93 11.10
C GLY A 19 15.64 -10.55 11.46
N VAL A 20 16.58 -10.01 10.68
CA VAL A 20 17.19 -8.70 10.95
C VAL A 20 16.33 -7.60 10.35
N ARG A 21 15.97 -6.61 11.17
CA ARG A 21 15.23 -5.41 10.71
C ARG A 21 16.14 -4.50 9.88
N ARG A 22 15.73 -4.20 8.65
CA ARG A 22 16.42 -3.29 7.73
C ARG A 22 15.42 -2.39 7.01
N LYS A 23 15.91 -1.23 6.60
CA LYS A 23 15.19 -0.33 5.72
C LYS A 23 14.96 -1.01 4.35
N SER A 24 13.76 -0.84 3.81
CA SER A 24 13.39 -1.32 2.48
C SER A 24 14.23 -0.67 1.38
N PRO A 25 14.50 -1.39 0.27
CA PRO A 25 15.34 -0.87 -0.81
C PRO A 25 14.66 0.27 -1.59
N CYS A 26 13.33 0.28 -1.62
CA CYS A 26 12.51 1.27 -2.30
C CYS A 26 11.29 1.66 -1.46
N ARG A 27 10.56 2.68 -1.93
CA ARG A 27 9.25 3.03 -1.37
C ARG A 27 8.15 2.22 -2.05
N PHE A 28 7.21 1.71 -1.27
CA PHE A 28 6.04 0.97 -1.75
C PHE A 28 4.86 1.15 -0.78
N MET A 29 3.70 0.64 -1.20
CA MET A 29 2.44 0.75 -0.48
C MET A 29 2.45 -0.10 0.80
N ALA A 30 1.51 0.18 1.69
CA ALA A 30 1.38 -0.58 2.94
C ALA A 30 1.05 -2.05 2.70
N GLU A 31 0.22 -2.35 1.70
CA GLU A 31 -0.19 -3.72 1.36
C GLU A 31 1.02 -4.58 0.98
N ASP A 32 1.87 -4.09 0.06
CA ASP A 32 3.12 -4.78 -0.33
C ASP A 32 4.07 -5.00 0.85
N ALA A 33 4.14 -4.02 1.77
CA ALA A 33 4.98 -4.10 2.96
C ALA A 33 4.54 -5.21 3.91
N PHE A 34 3.24 -5.28 4.20
CA PHE A 34 2.69 -6.26 5.12
C PHE A 34 2.63 -7.67 4.52
N LEU A 35 2.52 -7.78 3.19
CA LEU A 35 2.69 -9.05 2.48
C LEU A 35 4.12 -9.61 2.63
N ALA A 36 5.12 -8.74 2.60
CA ALA A 36 6.53 -9.13 2.75
C ALA A 36 6.93 -9.36 4.22
N ASP A 37 6.49 -8.50 5.13
CA ASP A 37 6.72 -8.60 6.58
C ASP A 37 5.51 -8.06 7.35
N PRO A 38 4.73 -8.92 8.04
CA PRO A 38 3.59 -8.49 8.84
C PRO A 38 3.94 -7.51 9.97
N GLU A 39 5.21 -7.47 10.40
CA GLU A 39 5.69 -6.50 11.39
C GLU A 39 6.34 -5.25 10.76
N ALA A 40 6.17 -5.03 9.46
CA ALA A 40 6.72 -3.87 8.78
C ALA A 40 6.23 -2.57 9.44
N THR A 41 7.15 -1.63 9.65
CA THR A 41 6.82 -0.31 10.22
C THR A 41 7.25 0.80 9.28
N ARG A 42 6.40 1.81 9.10
CA ARG A 42 6.72 2.98 8.27
C ARG A 42 7.89 3.74 8.89
N ILE A 43 8.82 4.22 8.07
CA ILE A 43 9.87 5.14 8.52
C ILE A 43 9.30 6.57 8.45
N PRO A 44 9.16 7.29 9.59
CA PRO A 44 8.62 8.63 9.61
C PRO A 44 9.41 9.60 8.72
N GLY A 45 8.72 10.57 8.11
CA GLY A 45 9.34 11.58 7.24
C GLY A 45 9.74 11.08 5.85
N THR A 46 9.37 9.85 5.47
CA THR A 46 9.71 9.28 4.15
C THR A 46 8.53 9.15 3.19
N CYS A 47 7.36 9.65 3.57
CA CYS A 47 6.14 9.61 2.77
C CYS A 47 6.35 10.30 1.42
N GLU A 48 5.96 9.61 0.36
CA GLU A 48 5.85 10.13 -0.99
C GLU A 48 4.45 9.82 -1.49
N VAL A 49 3.65 10.86 -1.75
CA VAL A 49 2.30 10.69 -2.29
C VAL A 49 2.38 10.72 -3.81
N ARG A 50 1.87 9.67 -4.46
CA ARG A 50 1.79 9.57 -5.92
C ARG A 50 0.34 9.43 -6.36
N THR A 51 0.02 10.05 -7.48
CA THR A 51 -1.29 9.90 -8.11
C THR A 51 -1.22 8.75 -9.11
N LEU A 52 -2.03 7.72 -8.90
CA LEU A 52 -2.14 6.60 -9.82
C LEU A 52 -3.49 6.64 -10.55
N PRO A 53 -3.52 6.39 -11.87
CA PRO A 53 -4.77 6.22 -12.59
C PRO A 53 -5.42 4.91 -12.11
N GLU A 54 -6.66 4.99 -11.64
CA GLU A 54 -7.47 3.81 -11.38
C GLU A 54 -7.93 3.24 -12.72
N THR A 55 -7.70 1.95 -12.96
CA THR A 55 -8.39 1.27 -14.06
C THR A 55 -9.88 1.18 -13.71
N PRO A 56 -10.79 1.20 -14.70
CA PRO A 56 -12.22 1.08 -14.44
C PRO A 56 -12.61 -0.16 -13.61
N GLU A 57 -11.79 -1.21 -13.65
CA GLU A 57 -11.97 -2.46 -12.90
C GLU A 57 -11.79 -2.26 -11.38
N GLU A 58 -10.86 -1.40 -10.93
CA GLU A 58 -10.63 -1.14 -9.50
C GLU A 58 -11.78 -0.32 -8.84
N PHE A 59 -12.57 0.41 -9.65
CA PHE A 59 -13.68 1.22 -9.14
C PHE A 59 -14.93 0.38 -8.78
N GLY A 60 -15.10 -0.78 -9.42
CA GLY A 60 -16.29 -1.62 -9.26
C GLY A 60 -16.37 -2.40 -7.94
N GLU A 61 -15.21 -2.73 -7.35
CA GLU A 61 -15.15 -3.54 -6.13
C GLU A 61 -15.40 -2.74 -4.84
N LEU A 62 -15.13 -1.43 -4.86
CA LEU A 62 -15.40 -0.55 -3.71
C LEU A 62 -16.89 -0.20 -3.54
N HIS A 63 -17.69 -0.27 -4.61
CA HIS A 63 -19.12 0.10 -4.56
C HIS A 63 -20.09 -1.08 -4.38
N THR A 64 -19.60 -2.33 -4.42
CA THR A 64 -20.45 -3.54 -4.30
C THR A 64 -20.43 -4.18 -2.91
N SER A 65 -19.65 -3.68 -1.96
CA SER A 65 -19.71 -4.15 -0.56
C SER A 65 -20.72 -3.38 0.32
N ALA A 66 -21.47 -2.43 -0.24
CA ALA A 66 -22.50 -1.67 0.49
C ALA A 66 -23.96 -2.11 0.23
N PHE A 67 -24.20 -3.08 -0.66
CA PHE A 67 -25.56 -3.55 -0.94
C PHE A 67 -25.57 -5.05 -1.17
N PHE A 68 -25.73 -5.84 -0.11
CA PHE A 68 -26.63 -7.00 -0.06
C PHE A 68 -26.63 -7.56 1.36
N LYS A 69 -27.48 -6.96 2.20
CA LYS A 69 -27.98 -7.60 3.42
C LYS A 69 -29.49 -7.45 3.44
N THR A 70 -30.15 -8.39 2.76
CA THR A 70 -31.56 -8.78 2.96
C THR A 70 -31.64 -10.27 2.74
#